data_AF-A0A956E2C4-F1
#
_entry.id   AF-A0A956E2C4-F1
#
_cell.length_a   1.000
_cell.length_b   1.000
_cell.length_c   1.000
_cell.angle_alpha   90.00
_cell.angle_beta   90.00
_cell.angle_gamma   90.00
#
_symmetry.space_group_name_H-M   'P 1'
#
loop_
_entity.id
_entity.type
_entity.pdbx_description
1 polymer ?
#
loop_
_entity_poly.entity_id
_entity_poly.type
_entity_poly.pdbx_seq_one_letter_code
_entity_poly.pdbx_strand_id
1 'polypeptide(L)'
;MRSELQAVLDKLLANSNSEGFVALDTIGEAVGAMSITHTEIEDLIDALESAGRRVDTRETGSAVIHLRAVLVAARALKADGVANPNVQRIAEHSGLSRQAVGQALALARVMQR
;
A
#
# COMPACT_ATOMS: atom_id res chain seq x y z
N MET A 1 18.28 15.23 10.83
CA MET A 1 18.05 13.93 10.17
C MET A 1 19.37 13.25 9.78
N ARG A 2 19.47 11.92 9.90
CA ARG A 2 20.67 11.13 9.50
C ARG A 2 20.80 11.06 7.97
N SER A 3 22.02 10.91 7.46
CA SER A 3 22.29 10.89 6.00
C SER A 3 21.56 9.79 5.23
N GLU A 4 21.34 8.63 5.87
CA GLU A 4 20.62 7.50 5.27
C GLU A 4 19.12 7.83 5.11
N LEU A 5 18.50 8.41 6.13
CA LEU A 5 17.12 8.91 6.06
C LEU A 5 16.97 10.02 5.02
N GLN A 6 17.98 10.88 4.88
CA GLN A 6 18.00 11.92 3.85
C GLN A 6 17.94 11.33 2.45
N ALA A 7 18.66 10.24 2.19
CA ALA A 7 18.58 9.54 0.91
C ALA A 7 17.20 8.89 0.68
N VAL A 8 16.55 8.41 1.74
CA VAL A 8 15.17 7.89 1.68
C VAL A 8 14.19 9.01 1.33
N LEU A 9 14.28 10.16 2.01
CA LEU A 9 13.46 11.33 1.73
C LEU A 9 13.61 11.80 0.27
N ASP A 10 14.85 11.90 -0.22
CA ASP A 10 15.13 12.35 -1.60
C ASP A 10 14.49 11.40 -2.63
N LYS A 11 14.59 10.09 -2.40
CA LYS A 11 13.90 9.07 -3.22
C LYS A 11 12.38 9.21 -3.17
N LEU A 12 11.81 9.43 -1.99
CA LEU A 12 10.37 9.60 -1.82
C LEU A 12 9.87 10.86 -2.54
N LEU A 13 10.62 11.96 -2.48
CA LEU A 13 10.32 13.19 -3.20
C LEU A 13 10.43 13.01 -4.71
N ALA A 14 11.47 12.32 -5.19
CA ALA A 14 11.66 12.04 -6.61
C ALA A 14 10.58 11.10 -7.20
N ASN A 15 10.09 10.16 -6.41
CA ASN A 15 9.06 9.20 -6.82
C ASN A 15 7.62 9.66 -6.52
N SER A 16 7.44 10.75 -5.79
CA SER A 16 6.11 11.29 -5.51
C SER A 16 5.47 11.85 -6.78
N ASN A 17 4.25 11.37 -7.11
CA ASN A 17 3.48 11.88 -8.24
C ASN A 17 3.19 13.38 -8.09
N SER A 18 2.91 14.06 -9.21
CA SER A 18 2.59 15.51 -9.25
C SER A 18 1.41 15.94 -8.36
N GLU A 19 0.62 14.99 -7.87
CA GLU A 19 -0.50 15.24 -6.94
C GLU A 19 -0.04 15.57 -5.51
N GLY A 20 1.25 15.38 -5.19
CA GLY A 20 1.81 15.79 -3.91
C GLY A 20 1.48 14.85 -2.75
N PHE A 21 1.22 13.58 -3.02
CA PHE A 21 0.93 12.57 -2.00
C PHE A 21 2.03 11.50 -1.93
N VAL A 22 2.28 10.99 -0.72
CA VAL A 22 3.18 9.87 -0.45
C VAL A 22 2.44 8.85 0.43
N ALA A 23 2.32 7.61 -0.04
CA ALA A 23 1.65 6.54 0.69
C ALA A 23 2.55 5.95 1.79
N LEU A 24 1.95 5.53 2.90
CA LEU A 24 2.68 4.95 4.04
C LEU A 24 3.43 3.66 3.68
N ASP A 25 2.87 2.83 2.80
CA ASP A 25 3.56 1.64 2.27
C ASP A 25 4.80 2.01 1.46
N THR A 26 4.77 3.09 0.67
CA THR A 26 5.96 3.58 -0.05
C THR A 26 7.04 4.05 0.91
N ILE A 27 6.66 4.68 2.03
CA ILE A 27 7.59 5.03 3.10
C ILE A 27 8.19 3.76 3.71
N GLY A 28 7.35 2.76 4.01
CA GLY A 28 7.78 1.46 4.54
C GLY A 28 8.73 0.70 3.60
N GLU A 29 8.46 0.70 2.29
CA GLU A 29 9.34 0.10 1.28
C GLU A 29 10.66 0.87 1.13
N ALA A 30 10.61 2.21 1.15
CA ALA A 30 11.80 3.04 0.99
C ALA A 30 12.73 2.98 2.22
N VAL A 31 12.15 2.83 3.41
CA VAL A 31 12.85 2.54 4.67
C VAL A 31 13.37 1.08 4.69
N GLY A 32 12.60 0.14 4.16
CA GLY A 32 12.96 -1.26 4.07
C GLY A 32 13.25 -1.88 5.44
N ALA A 33 14.44 -2.47 5.58
CA ALA A 33 14.89 -3.12 6.81
C ALA A 33 15.72 -2.20 7.72
N MET A 34 15.75 -0.88 7.47
CA MET A 34 16.48 0.07 8.31
C MET A 34 15.91 0.07 9.74
N SER A 35 16.79 0.03 10.73
CA SER A 35 16.40 0.30 12.12
C SER A 35 16.12 1.79 12.28
N ILE A 36 14.84 2.15 12.26
CA ILE A 36 14.36 3.51 12.43
C ILE A 36 13.56 3.62 13.74
N THR A 37 13.80 4.69 14.49
CA THR A 37 13.08 5.03 15.72
C THR A 37 11.81 5.82 15.42
N HIS A 38 10.89 5.87 16.39
CA HIS A 38 9.64 6.64 16.22
C HIS A 38 9.90 8.11 15.85
N THR A 39 10.84 8.76 16.54
CA THR A 39 11.23 10.16 16.28
C THR A 39 11.80 10.36 14.87
N GLU A 40 12.53 9.38 14.34
CA GLU A 40 13.05 9.46 12.97
C GLU A 40 11.94 9.31 11.92
N ILE A 41 10.88 8.55 12.22
CA ILE A 41 9.68 8.49 11.36
C ILE A 41 8.95 9.83 11.38
N GLU A 42 8.78 10.45 12.54
CA GLU A 42 8.17 11.78 12.67
C GLU A 42 8.97 12.84 11.89
N ASP A 43 10.30 12.89 12.07
CA ASP A 43 11.19 13.78 11.30
C ASP A 43 11.05 13.59 9.78
N LEU A 44 10.89 12.34 9.31
CA LEU A 44 10.73 12.03 7.89
C LEU A 44 9.37 12.51 7.35
N ILE A 45 8.31 12.34 8.13
CA ILE A 45 6.95 12.81 7.77
C ILE A 45 6.94 14.34 7.73
N ASP A 46 7.47 15.00 8.75
CA ASP A 46 7.54 16.47 8.82
C ASP A 46 8.34 17.06 7.65
N ALA A 47 9.40 16.37 7.22
CA ALA A 47 10.20 16.78 6.07
C ALA A 47 9.45 16.61 4.74
N LEU A 48 8.65 15.55 4.59
CA LEU A 48 7.76 15.36 3.43
C LEU A 48 6.69 16.46 3.40
N GLU A 49 6.06 16.76 4.53
CA GLU A 49 5.04 17.81 4.65
C GLU A 49 5.60 19.20 4.39
N SER A 50 6.78 19.50 4.91
CA SER A 50 7.50 20.76 4.63
C SER A 50 7.88 20.90 3.15
N ALA A 51 8.11 19.80 2.44
CA ALA A 51 8.31 19.78 0.99
C ALA A 51 6.99 19.85 0.18
N GLY A 52 5.86 20.10 0.86
CA GLY A 52 4.54 20.19 0.24
C GLY A 52 3.96 18.83 -0.15
N ARG A 53 4.42 17.74 0.47
CA ARG A 53 3.86 16.40 0.29
C ARG A 53 2.98 16.01 1.46
N ARG A 54 1.77 15.53 1.18
CA ARG A 54 0.92 14.94 2.21
C ARG A 54 1.17 13.46 2.33
N VAL A 55 1.45 13.00 3.54
CA VAL A 55 1.47 11.57 3.84
C VAL A 55 0.03 11.11 3.99
N ASP A 56 -0.44 10.28 3.07
CA ASP A 56 -1.81 9.77 3.08
C ASP A 56 -1.83 8.33 3.62
N THR A 57 -2.68 8.11 4.63
CA THR A 57 -2.94 6.79 5.23
C THR A 57 -4.02 6.02 4.48
N ARG A 58 -4.64 6.59 3.43
CA ARG A 58 -5.71 5.94 2.66
C ARG A 58 -5.24 4.78 1.78
N GLU A 59 -3.94 4.62 1.56
CA GLU A 59 -3.37 3.39 0.99
C GLU A 59 -2.90 2.40 2.06
N THR A 60 -3.38 2.53 3.30
CA THR A 60 -3.16 1.46 4.28
C THR A 60 -3.92 0.23 3.85
N GLY A 61 -3.21 -0.73 3.30
CA GLY A 61 -3.72 -2.07 3.32
C GLY A 61 -2.61 -3.07 3.31
N SER A 62 -2.19 -3.37 4.53
CA SER A 62 -1.71 -4.70 4.88
C SER A 62 -2.36 -5.72 3.96
N ALA A 63 -1.55 -6.41 3.16
CA ALA A 63 -2.01 -7.41 2.21
C ALA A 63 -2.91 -8.46 2.88
N VAL A 64 -2.77 -8.65 4.21
CA VAL A 64 -3.61 -9.50 5.06
C VAL A 64 -5.02 -8.91 5.27
N ILE A 65 -5.15 -7.60 5.48
CA ILE A 65 -6.45 -6.90 5.60
C ILE A 65 -7.15 -6.91 4.24
N HIS A 66 -6.42 -6.61 3.17
CA HIS A 66 -6.95 -6.67 1.80
C HIS A 66 -7.33 -8.09 1.39
N LEU A 67 -6.59 -9.10 1.81
CA LEU A 67 -6.91 -10.51 1.53
C LEU A 67 -8.30 -10.90 2.03
N ARG A 68 -8.69 -10.49 3.24
CA ARG A 68 -10.03 -10.80 3.76
C ARG A 68 -11.13 -10.14 2.92
N ALA A 69 -10.96 -8.87 2.56
CA ALA A 69 -11.92 -8.13 1.73
C ALA A 69 -12.03 -8.73 0.32
N VAL A 70 -10.90 -9.09 -0.30
CA VAL A 70 -10.81 -9.73 -1.62
C VAL A 70 -11.48 -11.11 -1.63
N LEU A 71 -11.26 -11.93 -0.61
CA LEU A 71 -11.88 -13.26 -0.52
C LEU A 71 -13.40 -13.20 -0.29
N VAL A 72 -13.86 -12.22 0.50
CA VAL A 72 -15.31 -12.00 0.70
C VAL A 72 -15.96 -11.53 -0.59
N ALA A 73 -15.37 -10.55 -1.28
CA ALA A 73 -15.87 -10.06 -2.57
C ALA A 73 -15.88 -11.15 -3.66
N ALA A 74 -14.82 -11.96 -3.74
CA ALA A 74 -14.77 -13.08 -4.68
C ALA A 74 -15.83 -14.14 -4.39
N ARG A 75 -16.14 -14.42 -3.11
CA ARG A 75 -17.21 -15.36 -2.73
C ARG A 75 -18.59 -14.82 -3.04
N ALA A 76 -18.84 -13.52 -2.79
CA ALA A 76 -20.10 -12.86 -3.13
C ALA A 76 -20.36 -12.93 -4.65
N LEU A 77 -19.38 -12.56 -5.47
CA LEU A 77 -19.48 -12.65 -6.93
C LEU A 77 -19.76 -14.08 -7.41
N LYS A 78 -19.16 -15.08 -6.76
CA LYS A 78 -19.40 -16.49 -7.11
C LYS A 78 -20.81 -16.95 -6.72
N ALA A 79 -21.36 -16.45 -5.61
CA ALA A 79 -22.74 -16.69 -5.20
C ALA A 79 -23.75 -16.04 -6.16
N ASP A 80 -23.40 -14.88 -6.74
CA ASP A 80 -24.19 -14.18 -7.76
C ASP A 80 -24.10 -14.81 -9.17
N GLY A 81 -23.49 -16.00 -9.29
CA GLY A 81 -23.41 -16.76 -10.54
C GLY A 81 -22.21 -16.41 -11.43
N VAL A 82 -21.26 -15.60 -10.96
CA VAL A 82 -20.00 -15.36 -11.68
C VAL A 82 -19.10 -16.58 -11.53
N ALA A 83 -19.04 -17.41 -12.57
CA ALA A 83 -18.26 -18.65 -12.56
C ALA A 83 -16.75 -18.42 -12.29
N ASN A 84 -16.22 -17.24 -12.65
CA ASN A 84 -14.84 -16.88 -12.39
C ASN A 84 -14.66 -15.37 -12.16
N PRO A 85 -14.76 -14.86 -10.92
CA PRO A 85 -14.54 -13.45 -10.62
C PRO A 85 -13.07 -13.10 -10.88
N ASN A 86 -12.83 -12.34 -11.95
CA ASN A 86 -11.49 -11.88 -12.31
C ASN A 86 -11.07 -10.68 -11.43
N VAL A 87 -9.77 -10.36 -11.45
CA VAL A 87 -9.17 -9.27 -10.66
C VAL A 87 -9.90 -7.94 -10.84
N GLN A 88 -10.34 -7.64 -12.07
CA GLN A 88 -11.08 -6.42 -12.36
C GLN A 88 -12.45 -6.39 -11.68
N ARG A 89 -13.24 -7.46 -11.79
CA ARG A 89 -14.55 -7.55 -11.13
C ARG A 89 -14.44 -7.48 -9.62
N ILE A 90 -13.42 -8.11 -9.05
CA ILE A 90 -13.19 -8.10 -7.61
C ILE A 90 -12.80 -6.69 -7.16
N ALA A 91 -11.94 -5.98 -7.90
CA ALA A 91 -11.59 -4.58 -7.62
C ALA A 91 -12.84 -3.68 -7.64
N GLU A 92 -13.66 -3.80 -8.70
CA GLU A 92 -14.92 -3.06 -8.86
C GLU A 92 -15.90 -3.33 -7.70
N HIS A 93 -15.99 -4.58 -7.25
CA HIS A 93 -16.92 -4.98 -6.18
C HIS A 93 -16.41 -4.70 -4.76
N SER A 94 -15.10 -4.74 -4.54
CA SER A 94 -14.48 -4.51 -3.22
C SER A 94 -14.08 -3.06 -2.95
N GLY A 95 -14.12 -2.19 -3.97
CA GLY A 95 -13.60 -0.82 -3.90
C GLY A 95 -12.08 -0.73 -3.81
N LEU A 96 -11.37 -1.85 -3.99
CA LEU A 96 -9.90 -1.92 -3.95
C LEU A 96 -9.29 -1.69 -5.33
N SER A 97 -8.04 -1.25 -5.35
CA SER A 97 -7.28 -1.16 -6.60
C SER A 97 -6.98 -2.56 -7.15
N ARG A 98 -6.87 -2.69 -8.48
CA ARG A 98 -6.49 -3.97 -9.12
C ARG A 98 -5.16 -4.52 -8.60
N GLN A 99 -4.23 -3.63 -8.24
CA GLN A 99 -2.94 -3.97 -7.67
C GLN A 99 -3.08 -4.58 -6.27
N ALA A 100 -3.89 -3.97 -5.39
CA ALA A 100 -4.18 -4.51 -4.06
C ALA A 100 -4.87 -5.88 -4.13
N VAL A 101 -5.80 -6.05 -5.07
CA VAL A 101 -6.46 -7.35 -5.34
C VAL A 101 -5.44 -8.39 -5.81
N GLY A 102 -4.54 -8.02 -6.73
CA GLY A 102 -3.47 -8.90 -7.22
C GLY A 102 -2.50 -9.34 -6.12
N GLN A 103 -2.04 -8.41 -5.28
CA GLN A 103 -1.16 -8.68 -4.15
C GLN A 103 -1.82 -9.59 -3.12
N ALA A 104 -3.09 -9.35 -2.78
CA ALA A 104 -3.87 -10.20 -1.90
C ALA A 104 -4.01 -11.63 -2.45
N LEU A 105 -4.36 -11.79 -3.73
CA LEU A 105 -4.48 -13.12 -4.35
C LEU A 105 -3.13 -13.86 -4.42
N ALA A 106 -2.03 -13.14 -4.66
CA ALA A 106 -0.69 -13.71 -4.63
C ALA A 106 -0.34 -14.24 -3.23
N LEU A 107 -0.62 -13.46 -2.18
CA LEU A 107 -0.46 -13.88 -0.78
C LEU A 107 -1.30 -15.11 -0.45
N ALA A 108 -2.57 -15.14 -0.89
CA ALA A 108 -3.47 -16.29 -0.70
C ALA A 108 -2.88 -17.59 -1.27
N ARG A 109 -2.26 -17.51 -2.44
CA ARG A 109 -1.65 -18.66 -3.13
C ARG A 109 -0.40 -19.18 -2.42
N VAL A 110 0.35 -18.31 -1.74
CA VAL A 110 1.51 -18.70 -0.92
C VAL A 110 1.04 -19.36 0.39
N MET A 111 -0.03 -18.86 1.00
CA MET A 111 -0.57 -19.39 2.27
C MET A 111 -1.34 -20.72 2.14
N GLN A 112 -1.71 -21.13 0.91
CA GLN A 112 -2.39 -22.41 0.64
C GLN A 112 -1.45 -23.59 0.37
N ARG A 113 -0.13 -23.40 0.49
CA ARG A 113 0.88 -24.49 0.43
C ARG A 113 1.23 -24.97 1.83
#